data_AF-A0A2N1Q9F3-F1
#
_entry.id   AF-A0A2N1Q9F3-F1
#
_cell.length_a   1.000
_cell.length_b   1.000
_cell.length_c   1.000
_cell.angle_alpha   90.00
_cell.angle_beta   90.00
_cell.angle_gamma   90.00
#
_symmetry.space_group_name_H-M   'P 1'
#
loop_
_entity.id
_entity.type
_entity.pdbx_description
1 polymer ?
#
loop_
_entity_poly.entity_id
_entity_poly.type
_entity_poly.pdbx_seq_one_letter_code
_entity_poly.pdbx_strand_id
1 'polypeptide(L)'
;MIYLGIFLSVGLVGLYIFIETLGKPLQSITFKGLASFGFIFLYVISVLSSKAYLSHPTVVFLFGLGLVAGLMGDIYLALRPLRPVDENHQIILIGTFCFMVGHTLYYSAIIINGSFSIWAIVISTIITITTFMASKLLKLNWGPSKIPSIIY
;
A
#
# COMPACT_ATOMS: atom_id res chain seq x y z
N MET A 1 -4.44 23.99 1.70
CA MET A 1 -3.35 23.15 2.25
C MET A 1 -3.37 21.73 1.71
N ILE A 2 -4.52 21.06 1.63
CA ILE A 2 -4.59 19.67 1.12
C ILE A 2 -4.13 19.51 -0.34
N TYR A 3 -4.48 20.44 -1.24
CA TYR A 3 -4.03 20.40 -2.64
C TYR A 3 -2.50 20.53 -2.79
N LEU A 4 -1.86 21.36 -1.97
CA LEU A 4 -0.40 21.46 -1.93
C LEU A 4 0.22 20.15 -1.43
N GLY A 5 -0.37 19.53 -0.39
CA GLY A 5 0.05 18.22 0.08
C GLY A 5 -0.06 17.15 -1.01
N ILE A 6 -1.15 17.15 -1.80
CA ILE A 6 -1.36 16.19 -2.90
C ILE A 6 -0.29 16.39 -3.95
N PHE A 7 -0.06 17.62 -4.37
CA PHE A 7 0.97 17.95 -5.33
C PHE A 7 2.36 17.49 -4.88
N LEU A 8 2.72 17.73 -3.61
CA LEU A 8 4.01 17.29 -3.04
C LEU A 8 4.12 15.77 -2.95
N SER A 9 3.09 15.06 -2.48
CA SER A 9 3.13 13.59 -2.39
C SER A 9 3.22 12.92 -3.76
N VAL A 10 2.44 13.40 -4.74
CA VAL A 10 2.53 12.91 -6.12
C VAL A 10 3.89 13.25 -6.74
N GLY A 11 4.42 14.44 -6.46
CA GLY A 11 5.77 14.84 -6.88
C GLY A 11 6.85 13.90 -6.31
N LEU A 12 6.74 13.52 -5.03
CA LEU A 12 7.64 12.55 -4.40
C LEU A 12 7.54 11.16 -5.02
N VAL A 13 6.35 10.70 -5.41
CA VAL A 13 6.17 9.45 -6.16
C VAL A 13 6.88 9.54 -7.52
N GLY A 14 6.68 10.62 -8.27
CA GLY A 14 7.33 10.82 -9.56
C GLY A 14 8.86 10.84 -9.44
N LEU A 15 9.37 11.50 -8.40
CA LEU A 15 10.80 11.56 -8.13
C LEU A 15 11.36 10.20 -7.70
N TYR A 16 10.64 9.44 -6.86
CA TYR A 16 10.96 8.05 -6.55
C TYR A 16 11.11 7.21 -7.83
N ILE A 17 10.12 7.25 -8.72
CA ILE A 17 10.15 6.48 -9.98
C ILE A 17 11.37 6.89 -10.81
N PHE A 18 11.63 8.19 -10.93
CA PHE A 18 12.81 8.68 -11.64
C PHE A 18 14.12 8.15 -11.04
N ILE A 19 14.31 8.25 -9.72
CA ILE A 19 15.52 7.76 -9.04
C ILE A 19 15.66 6.24 -9.15
N GLU A 20 14.57 5.49 -9.08
CA GLU A 20 14.56 4.03 -9.27
C GLU A 20 15.06 3.67 -10.68
N THR A 21 14.63 4.38 -11.72
CA THR A 21 15.10 4.14 -13.10
C THR A 21 16.59 4.43 -13.30
N LEU A 22 17.22 5.22 -12.42
CA LEU A 22 18.67 5.47 -12.44
C LEU A 22 19.48 4.34 -11.78
N GLY A 23 18.84 3.30 -11.25
CA GLY A 23 19.53 2.17 -10.62
C GLY A 23 20.28 2.55 -9.34
N LYS A 24 19.79 3.56 -8.60
CA LYS A 24 20.38 4.02 -7.33
C LYS A 24 19.55 3.51 -6.14
N PRO A 25 19.77 2.26 -5.69
CA PRO A 25 18.84 1.56 -4.80
C PRO A 25 18.70 2.21 -3.42
N LEU A 26 19.79 2.73 -2.84
CA LEU A 26 19.74 3.39 -1.54
C LEU A 26 18.88 4.67 -1.59
N GLN A 27 19.08 5.49 -2.61
CA GLN A 27 18.31 6.72 -2.81
C GLN A 27 16.85 6.42 -3.12
N SER A 28 16.61 5.38 -3.91
CA SER A 28 15.27 4.92 -4.25
C SER A 28 14.47 4.53 -3.00
N ILE A 29 15.06 3.77 -2.07
CA ILE A 29 14.40 3.43 -0.79
C ILE A 29 14.04 4.69 0.00
N THR A 30 14.95 5.67 0.06
CA THR A 30 14.67 6.94 0.75
C THR A 30 13.47 7.65 0.12
N PHE A 31 13.45 7.80 -1.21
CA PHE A 31 12.35 8.49 -1.89
C PHE A 31 11.05 7.70 -1.90
N LYS A 32 11.10 6.37 -1.91
CA LYS A 32 9.94 5.50 -1.69
C LYS A 32 9.34 5.73 -0.30
N GLY A 33 10.18 5.71 0.73
CA GLY A 33 9.75 6.00 2.11
C GLY A 33 9.16 7.41 2.25
N LEU A 34 9.78 8.43 1.65
CA LEU A 34 9.27 9.80 1.65
C LEU A 34 7.94 9.93 0.91
N ALA A 35 7.78 9.26 -0.23
CA ALA A 35 6.53 9.25 -0.98
C ALA A 35 5.38 8.65 -0.13
N SER A 36 5.61 7.47 0.46
CA SER A 36 4.63 6.80 1.32
C SER A 36 4.34 7.60 2.60
N PHE A 37 5.36 8.23 3.20
CA PHE A 37 5.16 9.17 4.32
C PHE A 37 4.33 10.39 3.91
N GLY A 38 4.49 10.90 2.69
CA GLY A 38 3.68 11.98 2.13
C GLY A 38 2.18 11.66 2.18
N PHE A 39 1.79 10.43 1.86
CA PHE A 39 0.40 9.99 1.97
C PHE A 39 -0.10 9.91 3.42
N ILE A 40 0.74 9.47 4.36
CA ILE A 40 0.42 9.54 5.80
C ILE A 40 0.22 10.98 6.26
N PHE A 41 1.08 11.90 5.80
CA PHE A 41 0.96 13.31 6.14
C PHE A 41 -0.32 13.94 5.58
N LEU A 42 -0.68 13.61 4.34
CA LEU A 42 -1.96 13.99 3.73
C LEU A 42 -3.16 13.48 4.52
N TYR A 43 -3.08 12.24 4.97
CA TYR A 43 -4.08 11.63 5.82
C TYR A 43 -4.26 12.40 7.13
N VAL A 44 -3.16 12.73 7.82
CA VAL A 44 -3.21 13.54 9.06
C VAL A 44 -3.84 14.91 8.82
N ILE A 45 -3.43 15.62 7.75
CA ILE A 45 -4.04 16.92 7.40
C ILE A 45 -5.55 16.77 7.17
N SER A 46 -5.97 15.73 6.45
CA SER A 46 -7.38 15.48 6.14
C SER A 46 -8.20 15.21 7.42
N VAL A 47 -7.68 14.37 8.32
CA VAL A 47 -8.32 14.04 9.60
C VAL A 47 -8.45 15.27 10.50
N LEU A 48 -7.40 16.08 10.59
CA LEU A 48 -7.43 17.30 11.41
C LEU A 48 -8.38 18.35 10.84
N SER A 49 -8.37 18.54 9.51
CA SER A 49 -9.20 19.55 8.84
C SER A 49 -10.69 19.20 8.93
N SER A 50 -11.04 17.93 8.79
CA SER A 50 -12.42 17.43 8.89
C SER A 50 -12.88 17.19 10.33
N LYS A 51 -11.96 17.22 11.29
CA LYS A 51 -12.17 16.77 12.68
C LYS A 51 -12.72 15.33 12.78
N ALA A 52 -12.42 14.48 11.79
CA ALA A 52 -12.88 13.09 11.76
C ALA A 52 -12.42 12.28 12.98
N TYR A 53 -11.36 12.71 13.65
CA TYR A 53 -10.88 12.11 14.90
C TYR A 53 -11.88 12.23 16.06
N LEU A 54 -12.82 13.19 16.03
CA LEU A 54 -13.87 13.35 17.02
C LEU A 54 -15.08 12.47 16.73
N SER A 55 -15.51 12.41 15.47
CA SER A 55 -16.71 11.69 15.06
C SER A 55 -16.49 10.21 14.75
N HIS A 56 -15.32 9.85 14.23
CA HIS A 56 -14.99 8.49 13.80
C HIS A 56 -13.59 8.05 14.28
N PRO A 57 -13.29 8.10 15.60
CA PRO A 57 -11.95 7.84 16.12
C PRO A 57 -11.40 6.45 15.75
N THR A 58 -12.24 5.42 15.78
CA THR A 58 -11.84 4.04 15.41
C THR A 58 -11.48 3.92 13.93
N VAL A 59 -12.25 4.55 13.05
CA VAL A 59 -11.99 4.55 11.59
C VAL A 59 -10.68 5.27 11.31
N VAL A 60 -10.47 6.41 11.97
CA VAL A 60 -9.22 7.17 11.90
C VAL A 60 -8.03 6.35 12.40
N PHE A 61 -8.19 5.61 13.50
CA PHE A 61 -7.11 4.77 13.99
C PHE A 61 -6.76 3.64 13.00
N LEU A 62 -7.77 2.95 12.46
CA LEU A 62 -7.58 1.84 11.51
C LEU A 62 -6.95 2.30 10.18
N PHE A 63 -7.41 3.42 9.60
CA PHE A 63 -6.77 3.98 8.41
C PHE A 63 -5.33 4.42 8.67
N GLY A 64 -5.05 5.01 9.83
CA GLY A 64 -3.69 5.38 10.22
C GLY A 64 -2.77 4.16 10.27
N LEU A 65 -3.18 3.09 10.97
CA LEU A 65 -2.42 1.84 11.03
C LEU A 65 -2.28 1.18 9.66
N GLY A 66 -3.33 1.23 8.81
CA GLY A 66 -3.29 0.70 7.46
C GLY A 66 -2.23 1.38 6.59
N LEU A 67 -2.12 2.71 6.68
CA LEU A 67 -1.08 3.47 5.97
C LEU A 67 0.33 3.18 6.50
N VAL A 68 0.50 3.01 7.82
CA VAL A 68 1.80 2.62 8.40
C VAL A 68 2.20 1.22 7.93
N ALA A 69 1.27 0.26 7.89
CA ALA A 69 1.52 -1.07 7.36
C ALA A 69 1.89 -1.01 5.86
N GLY A 70 1.21 -0.18 5.07
CA GLY A 70 1.56 0.08 3.66
C GLY A 70 2.98 0.64 3.50
N LEU A 71 3.36 1.64 4.29
CA LEU A 71 4.71 2.19 4.33
C LEU A 71 5.76 1.11 4.66
N MET A 72 5.50 0.25 5.65
CA MET A 72 6.39 -0.87 5.97
C MET A 72 6.52 -1.81 4.77
N GLY A 73 5.40 -2.15 4.12
CA GLY A 73 5.39 -2.98 2.90
C GLY A 73 6.25 -2.38 1.78
N ASP A 74 6.10 -1.08 1.54
CA ASP A 74 6.90 -0.34 0.55
C ASP A 74 8.40 -0.39 0.84
N ILE A 75 8.80 -0.15 2.10
CA ILE A 75 10.21 -0.18 2.52
C ILE A 75 10.77 -1.59 2.37
N TYR A 76 10.07 -2.62 2.86
CA TYR A 76 10.52 -4.01 2.72
C TYR A 76 10.74 -4.37 1.25
N LEU A 77 9.76 -4.12 0.37
CA LEU A 77 9.93 -4.41 -1.06
C LEU A 77 11.06 -3.61 -1.70
N ALA A 78 11.33 -2.39 -1.24
CA ALA A 78 12.43 -1.57 -1.72
C ALA A 78 13.81 -2.07 -1.26
N LEU A 79 13.91 -2.94 -0.24
CA LEU A 79 15.18 -3.55 0.18
C LEU A 79 15.73 -4.59 -0.81
N ARG A 80 14.90 -5.11 -1.71
CA ARG A 80 15.27 -6.19 -2.64
C ARG A 80 16.59 -5.93 -3.40
N PRO A 81 16.84 -4.74 -3.97
CA PRO A 81 18.08 -4.47 -4.69
C PRO A 81 19.32 -4.33 -3.79
N LEU A 82 19.13 -4.18 -2.47
CA LEU A 82 20.22 -4.05 -1.49
C LEU A 82 20.56 -5.37 -0.77
N ARG A 83 19.77 -6.42 -0.99
CA ARG A 83 19.91 -7.71 -0.30
C ARG A 83 20.30 -8.82 -1.28
N PRO A 84 20.95 -9.88 -0.78
CA PRO A 84 21.21 -11.09 -1.55
C PRO A 84 19.96 -11.65 -2.23
N VAL A 85 20.12 -12.25 -3.41
CA VAL A 85 19.00 -12.70 -4.26
C VAL A 85 18.19 -13.82 -3.59
N ASP A 86 18.81 -14.63 -2.75
CA ASP A 86 18.19 -15.69 -1.94
C ASP A 86 17.23 -15.14 -0.88
N GLU A 87 17.46 -13.93 -0.37
CA GLU A 87 16.55 -13.27 0.58
C GLU A 87 15.30 -12.69 -0.10
N ASN A 88 15.30 -12.51 -1.43
CA ASN A 88 14.20 -11.87 -2.17
C ASN A 88 12.84 -12.47 -1.85
N HIS A 89 12.77 -13.78 -1.73
CA HIS A 89 11.54 -14.48 -1.45
C HIS A 89 10.95 -14.06 -0.10
N GLN A 90 11.78 -14.01 0.95
CA GLN A 90 11.37 -13.60 2.28
C GLN A 90 10.99 -12.12 2.30
N ILE A 91 11.75 -11.27 1.62
CA ILE A 91 11.48 -9.83 1.51
C ILE A 91 10.12 -9.58 0.85
N ILE A 92 9.84 -10.26 -0.27
CA ILE A 92 8.56 -10.16 -0.97
C ILE A 92 7.42 -10.64 -0.08
N LEU A 93 7.61 -11.75 0.65
CA LEU A 93 6.59 -12.29 1.54
C LEU A 93 6.25 -11.32 2.68
N ILE A 94 7.26 -10.75 3.34
CA ILE A 94 7.07 -9.78 4.42
C ILE A 94 6.38 -8.52 3.89
N GLY A 95 6.85 -7.99 2.75
CA GLY A 95 6.24 -6.82 2.14
C GLY A 95 4.77 -7.06 1.78
N THR A 96 4.47 -8.21 1.15
CA THR A 96 3.10 -8.61 0.80
C THR A 96 2.23 -8.79 2.04
N PHE A 97 2.77 -9.38 3.10
CA PHE A 97 2.06 -9.54 4.38
C PHE A 97 1.72 -8.18 5.01
N CYS A 98 2.65 -7.22 5.01
CA CYS A 98 2.39 -5.86 5.46
C CYS A 98 1.26 -5.20 4.66
N PHE A 99 1.22 -5.36 3.33
CA PHE A 99 0.12 -4.87 2.52
C PHE A 99 -1.21 -5.56 2.84
N MET A 100 -1.21 -6.89 3.02
CA MET A 100 -2.41 -7.65 3.41
C MET A 100 -2.98 -7.13 4.74
N VAL A 101 -2.13 -6.92 5.75
CA VAL A 101 -2.53 -6.32 7.04
C VAL A 101 -3.09 -4.92 6.83
N GLY A 102 -2.41 -4.08 6.04
CA GLY A 102 -2.86 -2.72 5.76
C GLY A 102 -4.24 -2.67 5.10
N HIS A 103 -4.48 -3.51 4.09
CA HIS A 103 -5.78 -3.61 3.42
C HIS A 103 -6.86 -4.16 4.34
N THR A 104 -6.54 -5.15 5.17
CA THR A 104 -7.50 -5.69 6.15
C THR A 104 -7.98 -4.61 7.12
N LEU A 105 -7.06 -3.76 7.61
CA LEU A 105 -7.39 -2.62 8.46
C LEU A 105 -8.23 -1.58 7.71
N TYR A 106 -7.86 -1.29 6.46
CA TYR A 106 -8.58 -0.36 5.60
C TYR A 106 -10.02 -0.84 5.32
N TYR A 107 -10.22 -2.10 4.94
CA TYR A 107 -11.54 -2.68 4.73
C TYR A 107 -12.36 -2.72 6.02
N SER A 108 -11.74 -3.03 7.16
CA SER A 108 -12.44 -2.99 8.46
C SER A 108 -12.96 -1.58 8.77
N ALA A 109 -12.17 -0.54 8.48
CA ALA A 109 -12.56 0.85 8.66
C ALA A 109 -13.74 1.24 7.74
N ILE A 110 -13.73 0.78 6.49
CA ILE A 110 -14.84 0.99 5.55
C ILE A 110 -16.11 0.27 6.02
N ILE A 111 -16.01 -0.97 6.49
CA ILE A 111 -17.18 -1.73 6.96
C ILE A 111 -17.81 -1.06 8.19
N ILE A 112 -17.00 -0.49 9.07
CA ILE A 112 -17.50 0.24 10.26
C ILE A 112 -18.24 1.53 9.88
N ASN A 113 -17.76 2.26 8.88
CA ASN A 113 -18.28 3.59 8.54
C ASN A 113 -19.27 3.61 7.36
N GLY A 114 -19.23 2.59 6.53
CA GLY A 114 -19.99 2.49 5.28
C GLY A 114 -21.13 1.49 5.37
N SER A 115 -22.06 1.60 4.42
CA SER A 115 -23.01 0.53 4.14
C SER A 115 -22.37 -0.50 3.22
N PHE A 116 -22.50 -1.77 3.58
CA PHE A 116 -22.04 -2.85 2.71
C PHE A 116 -22.79 -2.82 1.38
N SER A 117 -22.04 -2.82 0.28
CA SER A 117 -22.60 -2.84 -1.08
C SER A 117 -22.26 -4.15 -1.76
N ILE A 118 -23.27 -4.82 -2.33
CA ILE A 118 -23.07 -6.04 -3.12
C ILE A 118 -22.10 -5.83 -4.30
N TRP A 119 -22.03 -4.60 -4.82
CA TRP A 119 -21.09 -4.23 -5.88
C TRP A 119 -19.63 -4.36 -5.45
N ALA A 120 -19.32 -4.24 -4.15
CA ALA A 120 -17.97 -4.48 -3.65
C ALA A 120 -17.53 -5.93 -3.87
N ILE A 121 -18.44 -6.91 -3.66
CA ILE A 121 -18.17 -8.33 -3.94
C ILE A 121 -17.98 -8.56 -5.45
N VAL A 122 -18.86 -7.98 -6.26
CA VAL A 122 -18.81 -8.17 -7.73
C VAL A 122 -17.49 -7.64 -8.28
N ILE A 123 -17.12 -6.42 -7.91
CA ILE A 123 -15.88 -5.78 -8.37
C ILE A 123 -14.65 -6.53 -7.85
N SER A 124 -14.60 -6.90 -6.56
CA SER A 124 -13.47 -7.63 -6.00
C SER A 124 -13.31 -8.98 -6.70
N THR A 125 -14.40 -9.72 -6.93
CA THR A 125 -14.37 -11.02 -7.64
C THR A 125 -13.83 -10.86 -9.06
N ILE A 126 -14.27 -9.83 -9.80
CA ILE A 126 -13.78 -9.55 -11.15
C ILE A 126 -12.28 -9.23 -11.13
N ILE A 127 -11.82 -8.39 -10.20
CA ILE A 127 -10.41 -8.05 -10.06
C ILE A 127 -9.58 -9.28 -9.69
N THR A 128 -10.04 -10.12 -8.76
CA THR A 128 -9.34 -11.36 -8.37
C THR A 128 -9.24 -12.33 -9.55
N ILE A 129 -10.33 -12.56 -10.30
CA ILE A 129 -10.32 -13.45 -11.46
C ILE A 129 -9.38 -12.91 -12.54
N THR A 130 -9.48 -11.62 -12.88
CA THR A 130 -8.64 -11.00 -13.91
C THR A 130 -7.16 -11.06 -13.53
N THR A 131 -6.82 -10.76 -12.27
CA THR A 131 -5.44 -10.85 -11.76
C THR A 131 -4.92 -12.29 -11.77
N PHE A 132 -5.76 -13.27 -11.39
CA PHE A 132 -5.42 -14.69 -11.45
C PHE A 132 -5.22 -15.19 -12.88
N MET A 133 -6.05 -14.74 -13.83
CA MET A 133 -5.87 -15.07 -15.25
C MET A 133 -4.62 -14.41 -15.82
N ALA A 134 -4.36 -13.14 -15.50
CA ALA A 134 -3.16 -12.42 -15.90
C ALA A 134 -1.89 -13.11 -15.36
N SER A 135 -1.90 -13.60 -14.12
CA SER A 135 -0.74 -14.31 -13.56
C SER A 135 -0.43 -15.62 -14.29
N LYS A 136 -1.47 -16.37 -14.70
CA LYS A 136 -1.31 -17.55 -15.56
C LYS A 136 -0.76 -17.18 -16.94
N LEU A 137 -1.29 -16.14 -17.57
CA LEU A 137 -0.85 -15.67 -18.89
C LEU A 137 0.62 -15.23 -18.87
N LEU A 138 1.00 -14.47 -17.84
CA LEU A 138 2.36 -13.96 -17.64
C LEU A 138 3.32 -15.01 -17.03
N LYS A 139 2.85 -16.24 -16.79
CA LYS A 139 3.63 -17.34 -16.17
C LYS A 139 4.31 -16.92 -14.87
N LEU A 140 3.65 -16.08 -14.07
CA LEU A 140 4.21 -15.60 -12.82
C LEU A 140 4.21 -16.73 -11.78
N ASN A 141 5.37 -16.99 -11.17
CA ASN A 141 5.48 -17.93 -10.05
C ASN A 141 5.40 -17.16 -8.72
N TRP A 142 4.22 -17.22 -8.09
CA TRP A 142 3.95 -16.49 -6.85
C TRP A 142 4.40 -17.26 -5.60
N GLY A 143 4.76 -18.54 -5.75
CA GLY A 143 5.19 -19.36 -4.61
C GLY A 143 4.24 -19.25 -3.39
N PRO A 144 4.77 -19.10 -2.16
CA PRO A 144 4.04 -18.87 -0.91
C PRO A 144 3.34 -17.52 -0.81
N SER A 145 3.75 -16.49 -1.56
CA SER A 145 3.05 -15.20 -1.55
C SER A 145 1.72 -15.25 -2.34
N LYS A 146 1.42 -16.39 -2.98
CA LYS A 146 0.20 -16.59 -3.75
C LYS A 146 -1.07 -16.35 -2.94
N ILE A 147 -1.19 -16.99 -1.79
CA ILE A 147 -2.39 -16.91 -0.95
C ILE A 147 -2.56 -15.47 -0.41
N PRO A 148 -1.54 -14.85 0.22
CA PRO A 148 -1.62 -13.45 0.64
C PRO A 148 -2.06 -12.53 -0.50
N SER A 149 -1.50 -12.67 -1.71
CA SER A 149 -1.80 -11.78 -2.84
C SER A 149 -3.19 -11.94 -3.46
N ILE A 150 -3.91 -13.03 -3.17
CA ILE A 150 -5.25 -13.30 -3.71
C ILE A 150 -6.35 -12.92 -2.72
N ILE A 151 -6.05 -12.99 -1.41
CA ILE A 151 -7.05 -12.86 -0.35
C ILE A 151 -7.41 -11.40 -0.05
N TYR A 152 -6.48 -10.46 -0.19
CA TYR A 152 -6.75 -9.02 0.03
C TYR A 152 -7.04 -8.28 -1.29
#